data_AF-A0A949N4X2-F1
#
_entry.id   AF-A0A949N4X2-F1
#
_cell.length_a   1.000
_cell.length_b   1.000
_cell.length_c   1.000
_cell.angle_alpha   90.00
_cell.angle_beta   90.00
_cell.angle_gamma   90.00
#
_symmetry.space_group_name_H-M   'P 1'
#
loop_
_entity.id
_entity.type
_entity.pdbx_description
1 polymer ?
#
loop_
_entity_poly.entity_id
_entity_poly.type
_entity_poly.pdbx_seq_one_letter_code
_entity_poly.pdbx_strand_id
1 'polypeptide(L)'
;MDQQPRLLTIVHMDSVMRAFFVLLFASLLMIVDGYVLILVSRYFGIYLLLAAEAATGLIAVIAILSSYRHTVTRIREAVRDGQYPGAEFRALSCLWVSAVCLILPGFITDALGIAVVLPPIRWAAGFWIERASRDGFEELYQYLKLEE
;
A
#
# COMPACT_ATOMS: atom_id res chain seq x y z
N MET A 1 -31.30 33.99 -4.82
CA MET A 1 -30.09 34.65 -4.30
C MET A 1 -30.03 34.28 -2.83
N ASP A 2 -29.27 33.29 -2.34
CA ASP A 2 -27.99 32.73 -2.76
C ASP A 2 -27.99 31.21 -2.55
N GLN A 3 -27.66 30.44 -3.59
CA GLN A 3 -27.16 29.07 -3.43
C GLN A 3 -25.68 29.10 -3.78
N GLN A 4 -24.83 29.32 -2.77
CA GLN A 4 -23.40 29.03 -2.91
C GLN A 4 -23.20 27.51 -2.90
N PRO A 5 -22.46 26.95 -3.87
CA PRO A 5 -22.24 25.52 -3.94
C PRO A 5 -21.28 25.08 -2.82
N ARG A 6 -21.77 24.24 -1.90
CA ARG A 6 -20.97 23.52 -0.89
C ARG A 6 -20.08 22.45 -1.55
N LEU A 7 -19.09 22.87 -2.34
CA LEU A 7 -18.13 21.96 -2.99
C LEU A 7 -16.70 22.08 -2.43
N LEU A 8 -16.47 22.90 -1.39
CA LEU A 8 -15.12 23.22 -0.87
C LEU A 8 -14.87 22.77 0.58
N THR A 9 -15.54 21.70 1.05
CA THR A 9 -15.33 21.13 2.40
C THR A 9 -14.91 19.65 2.35
N ILE A 10 -14.18 19.24 1.31
CA ILE A 10 -13.75 17.84 1.13
C ILE A 10 -12.28 17.65 1.52
N VAL A 11 -11.54 18.74 1.79
CA VAL A 11 -10.12 18.68 2.14
C VAL A 11 -9.89 19.41 3.46
N HIS A 12 -9.94 18.67 4.57
CA HIS A 12 -9.50 19.19 5.87
C HIS A 12 -8.00 19.50 5.80
N MET A 13 -7.57 20.70 6.22
CA MET A 13 -6.15 21.08 6.26
C MET A 13 -5.30 20.08 7.06
N ASP A 14 -5.90 19.41 8.04
CA ASP A 14 -5.26 18.33 8.80
C ASP A 14 -4.85 17.14 7.92
N SER A 15 -5.70 16.75 6.97
CA SER A 15 -5.41 15.67 6.02
C SER A 15 -4.32 16.09 5.03
N VAL A 16 -4.33 17.36 4.59
CA VAL A 16 -3.29 17.90 3.71
C VAL A 16 -1.95 17.93 4.42
N MET A 17 -1.89 18.43 5.66
CA MET A 17 -0.66 18.43 6.44
C MET A 17 -0.13 17.01 6.66
N ARG A 18 -1.00 16.07 7.03
CA ARG A 18 -0.61 14.66 7.21
C ARG A 18 -0.06 14.06 5.90
N ALA A 19 -0.76 14.26 4.78
CA ALA A 19 -0.29 13.80 3.48
C ALA A 19 1.05 14.43 3.09
N PHE A 20 1.23 15.73 3.35
CA PHE A 20 2.47 16.45 3.11
C PHE A 20 3.63 15.89 3.95
N PHE A 21 3.41 15.62 5.24
CA PHE A 21 4.42 14.97 6.09
C PHE A 21 4.77 13.57 5.60
N VAL A 22 3.79 12.77 5.18
CA VAL A 22 4.02 11.42 4.62
C VAL A 22 4.85 11.51 3.33
N LEU A 23 4.50 12.43 2.43
CA LEU A 23 5.24 12.67 1.18
C LEU A 23 6.67 13.13 1.45
N LEU A 24 6.87 14.05 2.40
CA LEU A 24 8.19 14.55 2.79
C LEU A 24 9.05 13.43 3.39
N PHE A 25 8.47 12.59 4.24
CA PHE A 25 9.15 11.42 4.81
C PHE A 25 9.53 10.40 3.72
N ALA A 26 8.61 10.09 2.80
CA ALA A 26 8.88 9.20 1.67
C ALA A 26 9.98 9.75 0.74
N SER A 27 9.98 11.07 0.48
CA SER A 27 11.02 11.72 -0.31
C SER A 27 12.39 11.63 0.37
N LEU A 28 12.45 11.84 1.69
CA LEU A 28 13.70 11.72 2.45
C LEU A 28 14.25 10.29 2.42
N LEU A 29 13.36 9.29 2.59
CA LEU A 29 13.73 7.88 2.45
C LEU A 29 14.35 7.59 1.07
N MET A 30 13.73 8.08 0.00
CA MET A 30 14.21 7.86 -1.37
C MET A 30 15.60 8.48 -1.61
N ILE A 31 15.89 9.64 -1.01
CA ILE A 31 17.23 10.26 -1.06
C ILE A 31 18.27 9.37 -0.34
N VAL A 32 17.93 8.87 0.85
CA VAL A 32 18.81 7.98 1.62
C VAL A 32 19.07 6.68 0.86
N ASP A 33 18.03 6.08 0.27
CA ASP A 33 18.16 4.87 -0.52
C ASP A 33 19.09 5.06 -1.73
N GLY A 34 18.91 6.14 -2.49
CA GLY A 34 19.80 6.48 -3.59
C GLY A 34 21.25 6.66 -3.14
N TYR A 35 21.47 7.33 -2.00
CA TYR A 35 22.82 7.48 -1.43
C TYR A 35 23.46 6.15 -1.06
N VAL A 36 22.70 5.25 -0.42
CA VAL A 36 23.17 3.91 -0.03
C VAL A 36 23.47 3.07 -1.27
N LEU A 37 22.62 3.12 -2.30
CA LEU A 37 22.85 2.39 -3.54
C LEU A 37 24.15 2.86 -4.20
N ILE A 38 24.41 4.16 -4.25
CA ILE A 38 25.69 4.71 -4.74
C ILE A 38 26.85 4.19 -3.87
N LEU A 39 26.75 4.23 -2.54
CA LEU A 39 27.82 3.77 -1.65
C LEU A 39 28.15 2.28 -1.86
N VAL A 40 27.13 1.43 -1.90
CA VAL A 40 27.27 -0.02 -2.12
C VAL A 40 27.77 -0.32 -3.54
N SER A 41 27.40 0.50 -4.53
CA SER A 41 27.82 0.32 -5.94
C SER A 41 29.33 0.43 -6.12
N ARG A 42 30.03 1.12 -5.23
CA ARG A 42 31.50 1.23 -5.24
C ARG A 42 32.17 -0.11 -4.90
N TYR A 43 31.48 -1.01 -4.20
CA TYR A 43 32.00 -2.32 -3.81
C TYR A 43 31.55 -3.43 -4.76
N PHE A 44 30.27 -3.44 -5.15
CA PHE A 44 29.67 -4.54 -5.92
C PHE A 44 29.47 -4.23 -7.41
N GLY A 45 29.66 -2.97 -7.83
CA GLY A 45 29.39 -2.49 -9.17
C GLY A 45 27.92 -2.10 -9.37
N ILE A 46 27.69 -1.02 -10.12
CA ILE A 46 26.34 -0.46 -10.31
C ILE A 46 25.40 -1.38 -11.09
N TYR A 47 25.92 -2.10 -12.09
CA TYR A 47 25.11 -3.02 -12.90
C TYR A 47 24.52 -4.18 -12.09
N LEU A 48 25.29 -4.73 -11.14
CA LEU A 48 24.81 -5.82 -10.28
C LEU A 48 23.70 -5.34 -9.33
N LEU A 49 23.84 -4.13 -8.77
CA LEU A 49 22.84 -3.56 -7.88
C LEU A 49 21.55 -3.20 -8.62
N LEU A 50 21.65 -2.59 -9.81
CA LEU A 50 20.49 -2.31 -10.64
C LEU A 50 19.77 -3.60 -11.05
N ALA A 51 20.51 -4.67 -11.37
CA ALA A 51 19.92 -5.98 -11.67
C ALA A 51 19.23 -6.59 -10.43
N ALA A 52 19.83 -6.47 -9.25
CA ALA A 52 19.25 -6.96 -8.00
C ALA A 52 17.97 -6.19 -7.64
N GLU A 53 17.97 -4.87 -7.77
CA GLU A 53 16.82 -3.99 -7.52
C GLU A 53 15.69 -4.23 -8.53
N ALA A 54 16.02 -4.45 -9.81
CA ALA A 54 15.04 -4.86 -10.80
C ALA A 54 14.43 -6.24 -10.46
N ALA A 55 15.25 -7.16 -9.94
CA ALA A 55 14.79 -8.49 -9.56
C ALA A 55 13.87 -8.46 -8.32
N THR A 56 14.18 -7.65 -7.30
CA THR A 56 13.31 -7.47 -6.12
C THR A 56 11.97 -6.87 -6.50
N GLY A 57 11.97 -5.83 -7.36
CA GLY A 57 10.75 -5.25 -7.90
C GLY A 57 9.91 -6.25 -8.70
N LEU A 58 10.55 -7.11 -9.49
CA LEU A 58 9.85 -8.17 -10.22
C LEU A 58 9.22 -9.20 -9.28
N ILE A 59 9.96 -9.68 -8.28
CA ILE A 59 9.47 -10.63 -7.27
C ILE A 59 8.27 -10.05 -6.52
N ALA A 60 8.36 -8.77 -6.14
CA ALA A 60 7.30 -8.04 -5.48
C ALA A 60 6.00 -8.01 -6.30
N VAL A 61 6.09 -7.61 -7.57
CA VAL A 61 4.92 -7.56 -8.47
C VAL A 61 4.30 -8.95 -8.60
N ILE A 62 5.10 -10.01 -8.74
CA ILE A 62 4.60 -11.38 -8.83
C ILE A 62 3.84 -11.77 -7.55
N ALA A 63 4.41 -11.51 -6.38
CA ALA A 63 3.78 -11.81 -5.09
C ALA A 63 2.49 -11.01 -4.84
N ILE A 64 2.46 -9.76 -5.31
CA ILE A 64 1.28 -8.90 -5.24
C ILE A 64 0.18 -9.47 -6.14
N LEU A 65 0.50 -9.82 -7.38
CA LEU A 65 -0.46 -10.36 -8.34
C LEU A 65 -1.04 -11.71 -7.89
N SER A 66 -0.23 -12.58 -7.27
CA SER A 66 -0.74 -13.84 -6.71
C SER A 66 -1.70 -13.61 -5.55
N SER A 67 -1.37 -12.68 -4.65
CA SER A 67 -2.19 -12.35 -3.49
C SER A 67 -3.49 -11.64 -3.87
N TYR A 68 -3.42 -10.77 -4.88
CA TYR A 68 -4.58 -10.06 -5.45
C TYR A 68 -5.62 -11.04 -5.99
N ARG A 69 -5.20 -11.97 -6.85
CA ARG A 69 -6.10 -12.95 -7.48
C ARG A 69 -6.80 -13.80 -6.41
N HIS A 70 -6.06 -14.30 -5.43
CA HIS A 70 -6.63 -15.11 -4.37
C HIS A 70 -7.65 -14.32 -3.52
N THR A 71 -7.33 -13.08 -3.17
CA THR A 71 -8.20 -12.24 -2.34
C THR A 71 -9.48 -11.85 -3.06
N VAL A 72 -9.41 -11.49 -4.35
CA VAL A 72 -10.59 -11.14 -5.15
C VAL A 72 -11.52 -12.33 -5.33
N THR A 73 -10.99 -13.54 -5.55
CA THR A 73 -11.82 -14.75 -5.64
C THR A 73 -12.60 -14.96 -4.34
N ARG A 74 -11.95 -14.83 -3.18
CA ARG A 74 -12.63 -14.99 -1.87
C ARG A 74 -13.66 -13.91 -1.60
N ILE A 75 -13.45 -12.67 -2.07
CA ILE A 75 -14.45 -11.60 -1.99
C ILE A 75 -15.69 -11.98 -2.80
N ARG A 76 -15.51 -12.45 -4.04
CA ARG A 76 -16.64 -12.86 -4.89
C ARG A 76 -17.43 -14.01 -4.28
N GLU A 77 -16.75 -15.00 -3.70
CA GLU A 77 -17.38 -16.12 -3.00
C GLU A 77 -18.18 -15.64 -1.77
N ALA A 78 -17.59 -14.81 -0.92
CA ALA A 78 -18.24 -14.28 0.27
C ALA A 78 -19.46 -13.40 -0.06
N VAL A 79 -19.38 -12.56 -1.09
CA VAL A 79 -20.50 -11.74 -1.56
C VAL A 79 -21.63 -12.61 -2.08
N ARG A 80 -21.32 -13.64 -2.88
CA ARG A 80 -22.31 -14.60 -3.39
C ARG A 80 -23.01 -15.38 -2.27
N ASP A 81 -22.30 -15.65 -1.18
CA ASP A 81 -22.84 -16.30 0.02
C ASP A 81 -23.58 -15.33 0.95
N GLY A 82 -23.74 -14.06 0.56
CA GLY A 82 -24.40 -13.01 1.34
C GLY A 82 -23.63 -12.55 2.59
N GLN A 83 -22.35 -12.93 2.71
CA GLN A 83 -21.48 -12.58 3.83
C GLN A 83 -20.66 -11.33 3.52
N TYR A 84 -20.34 -10.53 4.55
CA TYR A 84 -19.51 -9.34 4.43
C TYR A 84 -18.00 -9.69 4.49
N PRO A 85 -17.21 -9.51 3.41
CA PRO A 85 -15.79 -9.91 3.35
C PRO A 85 -14.84 -8.86 3.94
N GLY A 86 -15.06 -8.48 5.20
CA GLY A 86 -14.26 -7.44 5.87
C GLY A 86 -12.78 -7.80 6.09
N ALA A 87 -12.42 -9.08 6.09
CA ALA A 87 -11.03 -9.51 6.24
C ALA A 87 -10.26 -9.37 4.92
N GLU A 88 -10.91 -9.71 3.82
CA GLU A 88 -10.37 -9.70 2.47
C GLU A 88 -10.19 -8.26 1.96
N PHE A 89 -11.11 -7.35 2.30
CA PHE A 89 -10.93 -5.93 2.01
C PHE A 89 -9.73 -5.32 2.76
N ARG A 90 -9.52 -5.69 4.03
CA ARG A 90 -8.30 -5.30 4.77
C ARG A 90 -7.05 -5.84 4.10
N ALA A 91 -7.06 -7.10 3.66
CA ALA A 91 -5.95 -7.69 2.93
C ALA A 91 -5.64 -6.93 1.62
N LEU A 92 -6.67 -6.52 0.86
CA LEU A 92 -6.51 -5.66 -0.32
C LEU A 92 -5.89 -4.31 0.03
N SER A 93 -6.32 -3.65 1.11
CA SER A 93 -5.75 -2.36 1.51
C SER A 93 -4.26 -2.44 1.84
N CYS A 94 -3.84 -3.48 2.57
CA CYS A 94 -2.43 -3.74 2.83
C CYS A 94 -1.65 -4.04 1.54
N LEU A 95 -2.27 -4.75 0.60
CA LEU A 95 -1.68 -5.06 -0.69
C LEU A 95 -1.39 -3.79 -1.49
N TRP A 96 -2.33 -2.84 -1.51
CA TRP A 96 -2.17 -1.55 -2.17
C TRP A 96 -1.07 -0.70 -1.54
N VAL A 97 -1.02 -0.62 -0.22
CA VAL A 97 0.06 0.09 0.49
C VAL A 97 1.42 -0.53 0.18
N SER A 98 1.49 -1.86 0.18
CA SER A 98 2.73 -2.59 -0.17
C SER A 98 3.13 -2.32 -1.62
N ALA A 99 2.18 -2.32 -2.56
CA ALA A 99 2.43 -2.05 -3.97
C ALA A 99 2.98 -0.62 -4.17
N VAL A 100 2.35 0.38 -3.55
CA VAL A 100 2.83 1.77 -3.62
C VAL A 100 4.22 1.90 -3.01
N CYS A 101 4.50 1.19 -1.90
CA CYS A 101 5.79 1.26 -1.25
C CYS A 101 6.91 0.56 -2.06
N LEU A 102 6.61 -0.56 -2.73
CA LEU A 102 7.59 -1.30 -3.56
C LEU A 102 7.74 -0.76 -4.99
N ILE A 103 6.93 0.21 -5.41
CA ILE A 103 7.16 0.94 -6.66
C ILE A 103 8.36 1.89 -6.52
N LEU A 104 8.69 2.31 -5.30
CA LEU A 104 9.86 3.15 -5.04
C LEU A 104 11.12 2.28 -5.01
N PRO A 105 12.05 2.44 -5.97
CA PRO A 105 13.30 1.70 -5.97
C PRO A 105 14.15 2.11 -4.76
N GLY A 106 14.48 1.17 -3.88
CA GLY A 106 15.32 1.43 -2.72
C GLY A 106 15.78 0.16 -2.01
N PHE A 107 17.07 0.05 -1.69
CA PHE A 107 17.64 -1.13 -1.02
C PHE A 107 17.08 -1.32 0.41
N ILE A 108 16.89 -0.21 1.13
CA ILE A 108 16.31 -0.16 2.47
C ILE A 108 14.79 -0.28 2.36
N THR A 109 14.17 0.43 1.42
CA THR A 109 12.72 0.37 1.21
C THR A 109 12.25 -1.03 0.76
N ASP A 110 13.01 -1.74 -0.07
CA ASP A 110 12.76 -3.13 -0.45
C ASP A 110 12.92 -4.08 0.75
N ALA A 111 13.97 -3.88 1.57
CA ALA A 111 14.16 -4.68 2.79
C ALA A 111 13.00 -4.48 3.79
N LEU A 112 12.53 -3.24 3.95
CA LEU A 112 11.37 -2.91 4.78
C LEU A 112 10.06 -3.44 4.17
N GLY A 113 9.87 -3.30 2.86
CA GLY A 113 8.71 -3.80 2.13
C GLY A 113 8.59 -5.32 2.19
N ILE A 114 9.70 -6.04 1.99
CA ILE A 114 9.78 -7.50 2.15
C ILE A 114 9.55 -7.88 3.62
N ALA A 115 10.08 -7.13 4.58
CA ALA A 115 9.84 -7.36 6.00
C ALA A 115 8.35 -7.22 6.38
N VAL A 116 7.62 -6.30 5.74
CA VAL A 116 6.16 -6.14 5.92
C VAL A 116 5.36 -7.27 5.27
N VAL A 117 5.85 -7.80 4.14
CA VAL A 117 5.24 -8.97 3.47
C VAL A 117 5.43 -10.26 4.28
N LEU A 118 6.48 -10.35 5.11
CA LEU A 118 6.75 -11.52 5.94
C LEU A 118 5.74 -11.67 7.11
N PRO A 119 5.11 -12.86 7.28
CA PRO A 119 4.02 -13.10 8.22
C PRO A 119 4.26 -12.83 9.72
N PRO A 120 5.47 -12.89 10.32
CA PRO A 120 5.63 -12.58 11.74
C PRO A 120 5.45 -11.08 12.06
N ILE A 121 5.67 -10.17 11.11
CA ILE A 121 5.58 -8.71 11.34
C ILE A 121 4.17 -8.17 11.05
N ARG A 122 3.34 -8.93 10.30
CA ARG A 122 1.90 -8.67 10.10
C ARG A 122 1.12 -8.48 11.40
N TRP A 123 1.51 -9.18 12.48
CA TRP A 123 0.85 -9.08 13.78
C TRP A 123 1.13 -7.76 14.51
N ALA A 124 2.30 -7.14 14.30
CA ALA A 124 2.65 -5.88 14.95
C ALA A 124 2.03 -4.66 14.23
N ALA A 125 2.00 -4.68 12.89
CA ALA A 125 1.39 -3.63 12.09
C ALA A 125 -0.16 -3.67 12.13
N GLY A 126 -0.75 -4.86 12.31
CA GLY A 126 -2.20 -5.03 12.43
C GLY A 126 -2.84 -4.22 13.57
N PHE A 127 -2.10 -3.97 14.64
CA PHE A 127 -2.57 -3.19 15.79
C PHE A 127 -2.66 -1.68 15.50
N TRP A 128 -1.87 -1.15 14.56
CA TRP A 128 -1.87 0.27 14.19
C TRP A 128 -2.91 0.60 13.11
N ILE A 129 -3.20 -0.35 12.22
CA ILE A 129 -4.10 -0.16 11.06
C ILE A 129 -5.59 -0.28 11.45
N GLU A 130 -5.94 -1.02 12.50
CA GLU A 130 -7.33 -1.19 12.93
C GLU A 130 -7.99 0.13 13.41
N ARG A 131 -7.19 1.14 13.76
CA ARG A 131 -7.67 2.43 14.25
C ARG A 131 -7.98 3.46 13.16
N ALA A 132 -7.60 3.20 11.89
CA ALA A 132 -7.59 4.23 10.84
C ALA A 132 -8.54 3.98 9.65
N SER A 133 -9.22 2.84 9.54
CA SER A 133 -10.07 2.55 8.36
C SER A 133 -11.25 1.64 8.68
N ARG A 134 -12.24 2.18 9.39
CA ARG A 134 -13.59 1.59 9.48
C ARG A 134 -14.54 2.12 8.40
N ASP A 135 -14.35 3.35 7.95
CA ASP A 135 -15.40 4.09 7.23
C ASP A 135 -15.47 3.77 5.71
N GLY A 136 -14.35 3.47 5.06
CA GLY A 136 -14.33 3.19 3.60
C GLY A 136 -14.83 1.81 3.18
N PHE A 137 -14.87 0.85 4.11
CA PHE A 137 -15.27 -0.53 3.80
C PHE A 137 -16.79 -0.76 3.84
N GLU A 138 -17.56 0.14 4.46
CA GLU A 138 -19.03 0.12 4.43
C GLU A 138 -19.58 0.63 3.09
N GLU A 139 -18.97 1.67 2.52
CA GLU A 139 -19.38 2.20 1.20
C GLU A 139 -19.18 1.16 0.08
N LEU A 140 -18.02 0.49 0.04
CA LEU A 140 -17.74 -0.52 -0.99
C LEU A 140 -18.72 -1.71 -0.96
N TYR A 141 -19.20 -2.08 0.23
CA TYR A 141 -20.20 -3.13 0.38
C TYR A 141 -21.58 -2.68 -0.08
N GLN A 142 -21.94 -1.40 0.14
CA GLN A 142 -23.16 -0.85 -0.43
C GLN A 142 -23.11 -0.83 -1.96
N TYR A 143 -21.98 -0.48 -2.57
CA TYR A 143 -21.83 -0.50 -4.03
C TYR A 143 -21.94 -1.90 -4.63
N LEU A 144 -21.26 -2.90 -4.05
CA LEU A 144 -21.33 -4.29 -4.51
C LEU A 144 -22.74 -4.89 -4.38
N LYS A 145 -23.51 -4.46 -3.39
CA LYS A 145 -24.90 -4.90 -3.18
C LYS A 145 -25.91 -4.20 -4.11
N LEU A 146 -25.53 -3.09 -4.76
CA LEU A 146 -26.39 -2.35 -5.70
C LEU A 146 -26.22 -2.80 -7.16
N GLU A 147 -25.16 -3.57 -7.46
CA GLU A 147 -24.92 -4.13 -8.79
C GLU A 147 -25.53 -5.54 -8.99
N GLU A 148 -26.14 -6.14 -7.95
CA GLU A 148 -27.02 -7.33 -8.04
C GLU A 148 -28.50 -6.93 -8.10
#